data_AF-A0A2W1UHN3-F1
#
_entry.id   AF-A0A2W1UHN3-F1
#
_cell.length_a   1.000
_cell.length_b   1.000
_cell.length_c   1.000
_cell.angle_alpha   90.00
_cell.angle_beta   90.00
_cell.angle_gamma   90.00
#
_symmetry.space_group_name_H-M   'P 1'
#
loop_
_entity.id
_entity.type
_entity.pdbx_description
1 polymer ?
#
loop_
_entity_poly.entity_id
_entity_poly.type
_entity_poly.pdbx_seq_one_letter_code
_entity_poly.pdbx_strand_id
1 'polypeptide(L)'
;MWEGTIDTGYGLFEIRIEHRFDHGLPRIIPIKPSRRGASRGGRFMRSPHLFDSGTLCVAEPSDWDPARDTSATVVAWAAHWHACYVMWFISGIWPSDGVTENE
;
A
#
# COMPACT_ATOMS: atom_id res chain seq x y z
N MET A 1 -15.28 3.33 -8.31
CA MET A 1 -13.86 3.39 -8.72
C MET A 1 -13.32 4.75 -8.34
N TRP A 2 -12.11 4.82 -7.79
CA TRP A 2 -11.42 6.09 -7.50
C TRP A 2 -9.99 6.01 -8.03
N GLU A 3 -9.46 7.11 -8.53
CA GLU A 3 -8.07 7.25 -8.96
C GLU A 3 -7.55 8.59 -8.45
N GLY A 4 -6.31 8.60 -7.97
CA GLY A 4 -5.73 9.81 -7.42
C GLY A 4 -4.26 9.67 -7.07
N THR A 5 -3.69 10.80 -6.65
CA THR A 5 -2.29 10.90 -6.25
C THR A 5 -2.20 11.10 -4.74
N ILE A 6 -1.33 10.31 -4.12
CA ILE A 6 -0.90 10.46 -2.74
C ILE A 6 0.49 11.10 -2.77
N ASP A 7 0.63 12.25 -2.13
CA ASP A 7 1.90 12.93 -1.91
C ASP A 7 2.36 12.69 -0.47
N THR A 8 3.52 12.08 -0.29
CA THR A 8 4.12 11.84 1.04
C THR A 8 5.15 12.91 1.43
N GLY A 9 5.34 13.94 0.61
CA GLY A 9 6.41 14.94 0.72
C GLY A 9 7.77 14.44 0.20
N TYR A 10 7.95 13.13 0.07
CA TYR A 10 9.18 12.48 -0.41
C TYR A 10 8.95 11.62 -1.66
N GLY A 11 7.70 11.52 -2.12
CA GLY A 11 7.33 10.78 -3.32
C GLY A 11 5.86 10.97 -3.68
N LEU A 12 5.58 10.92 -4.99
CA LEU A 12 4.23 10.97 -5.54
C LEU A 12 3.82 9.56 -5.98
N PHE A 13 2.65 9.12 -5.50
CA PHE A 13 2.11 7.80 -5.75
C PHE A 13 0.74 7.90 -6.39
N GLU A 14 0.64 7.51 -7.66
CA GLU A 14 -0.61 7.43 -8.38
C GLU A 14 -1.20 6.03 -8.17
N ILE A 15 -2.42 5.98 -7.66
CA ILE A 15 -3.12 4.73 -7.36
C ILE A 15 -4.56 4.76 -7.87
N ARG A 16 -5.10 3.56 -8.06
CA ARG A 16 -6.50 3.31 -8.36
C ARG A 16 -7.08 2.34 -7.34
N ILE A 17 -8.29 2.65 -6.89
CA ILE A 17 -9.07 1.84 -5.96
C ILE A 17 -10.29 1.28 -6.71
N GLU A 18 -10.34 -0.04 -6.78
CA GLU A 18 -11.43 -0.80 -7.38
C GLU A 18 -12.21 -1.55 -6.29
N HIS A 19 -13.44 -1.10 -6.05
CA HIS A 19 -14.40 -1.80 -5.21
C HIS A 19 -14.85 -3.10 -5.88
N ARG A 20 -15.16 -4.11 -5.07
CA ARG A 20 -15.55 -5.43 -5.56
C ARG A 20 -17.06 -5.63 -5.42
N PHE A 21 -17.64 -6.38 -6.37
CA PHE A 21 -19.06 -6.73 -6.33
C PHE A 21 -19.43 -7.66 -5.17
N ASP A 22 -18.47 -8.43 -4.66
CA ASP A 22 -18.63 -9.29 -3.49
C ASP A 22 -18.51 -8.52 -2.16
N HIS A 23 -18.41 -7.18 -2.22
CA HIS A 23 -18.21 -6.29 -1.08
C HIS A 23 -16.92 -6.58 -0.27
N GLY A 24 -16.01 -7.39 -0.79
CA GLY A 24 -14.72 -7.65 -0.15
C GLY A 24 -13.75 -6.47 -0.26
N LEU A 25 -12.61 -6.59 0.44
CA LEU A 25 -11.55 -5.59 0.49
C LEU A 25 -11.22 -5.05 -0.93
N PRO A 26 -11.31 -3.73 -1.15
CA PRO A 26 -11.04 -3.13 -2.45
C PRO A 26 -9.61 -3.41 -2.94
N ARG A 27 -9.45 -3.53 -4.26
CA ARG A 27 -8.12 -3.68 -4.87
C ARG A 27 -7.45 -2.32 -5.01
N ILE A 28 -6.19 -2.24 -4.60
CA ILE A 28 -5.38 -1.02 -4.71
C ILE A 28 -4.29 -1.27 -5.75
N ILE A 29 -4.49 -0.65 -6.90
CA ILE A 29 -3.68 -0.83 -8.10
C ILE A 29 -2.73 0.36 -8.23
N PRO A 30 -1.41 0.11 -8.18
CA PRO A 30 -0.42 1.15 -8.46
C PRO A 30 -0.40 1.52 -9.92
N ILE A 31 -0.38 2.82 -10.19
CA ILE A 31 -0.17 3.35 -11.53
C ILE A 31 1.27 3.87 -11.64
N LYS A 32 1.69 4.73 -10.70
CA LYS A 32 3.06 5.24 -10.61
C LYS A 32 3.56 5.35 -9.17
N PRO A 33 4.85 5.04 -8.91
CA PRO A 33 5.79 4.36 -9.79
C PRO A 33 5.38 2.90 -10.01
N SER A 34 5.60 2.39 -11.24
CA SER A 34 5.23 1.02 -11.63
C SER A 34 6.14 -0.06 -11.04
N ARG A 35 7.35 0.31 -10.59
CA ARG A 35 8.27 -0.58 -9.88
C ARG A 35 8.54 -0.03 -8.48
N ARG A 36 8.22 -0.83 -7.47
CA ARG A 36 8.47 -0.49 -6.07
C ARG A 36 9.48 -1.45 -5.47
N GLY A 37 10.69 -0.93 -5.30
CA GLY A 37 11.83 -1.63 -4.72
C GLY A 37 13.04 -0.70 -4.68
N ALA A 38 14.13 -1.18 -4.10
CA ALA A 38 15.38 -0.44 -3.96
C ALA A 38 16.54 -1.30 -4.46
N SER A 39 17.52 -0.67 -5.12
CA SER A 39 18.79 -1.35 -5.46
C SER A 39 19.75 -1.24 -4.28
N ARG A 40 20.15 -2.38 -3.70
CA ARG A 40 21.11 -2.45 -2.58
C ARG A 40 22.16 -3.51 -2.86
N GLY A 41 23.43 -3.16 -2.75
CA GLY A 41 24.54 -4.07 -2.99
C GLY A 41 24.52 -4.73 -4.38
N GLY A 42 24.01 -4.01 -5.40
CA GLY A 42 23.88 -4.53 -6.77
C GLY A 42 22.70 -5.48 -7.01
N ARG A 43 21.82 -5.68 -6.03
CA ARG A 43 20.60 -6.50 -6.16
C ARG A 43 19.35 -5.64 -6.00
N PHE A 44 18.34 -5.89 -6.83
CA PHE A 44 17.03 -5.26 -6.67
C PHE A 44 16.25 -5.98 -5.57
N MET A 45 15.93 -5.26 -4.50
CA MET A 45 15.11 -5.72 -3.40
C MET A 45 13.69 -5.16 -3.59
N ARG A 46 12.68 -6.03 -3.62
CA ARG A 46 11.28 -5.59 -3.64
C ARG A 46 10.94 -4.95 -2.28
N SER A 47 10.04 -3.98 -2.29
CA SER A 47 9.50 -3.45 -1.03
C SER A 47 8.79 -4.56 -0.25
N PRO A 48 8.94 -4.60 1.08
CA PRO A 48 8.01 -5.31 1.95
C PRO A 48 6.56 -4.86 1.67
N HIS A 49 5.57 -5.74 1.91
CA HIS A 49 4.13 -5.47 1.76
C HIS A 49 3.60 -5.10 0.35
N LEU A 50 4.28 -5.56 -0.71
CA LEU A 50 3.61 -5.74 -2.01
C LEU A 50 3.16 -7.20 -2.15
N PHE A 51 1.93 -7.41 -2.62
CA PHE A 51 1.54 -8.71 -3.16
C PHE A 51 2.35 -9.01 -4.43
N ASP A 52 2.57 -10.29 -4.74
CA ASP A 52 3.23 -10.72 -5.99
C ASP A 52 2.51 -10.22 -7.25
N SER A 53 1.22 -9.93 -7.14
CA SER A 53 0.39 -9.30 -8.20
C SER A 53 0.73 -7.83 -8.45
N GLY A 54 1.61 -7.21 -7.67
CA GLY A 54 1.94 -5.79 -7.73
C GLY A 54 0.95 -4.88 -6.99
N THR A 55 -0.13 -5.43 -6.43
CA THR A 55 -1.07 -4.67 -5.59
C THR A 55 -0.50 -4.41 -4.20
N LEU A 56 -0.93 -3.32 -3.57
CA LEU A 56 -0.50 -2.93 -2.23
C LEU A 56 -1.29 -3.76 -1.21
N CYS A 57 -0.60 -4.51 -0.34
CA CYS A 57 -1.23 -5.17 0.81
C CYS A 57 -1.34 -4.13 1.91
N VAL A 58 -2.52 -3.51 2.05
CA VAL A 58 -2.70 -2.38 2.97
C VAL A 58 -3.48 -2.72 4.24
N ALA A 59 -4.19 -3.83 4.24
CA ALA A 59 -5.09 -4.27 5.30
C ALA A 59 -5.37 -5.76 5.13
N GLU A 60 -5.76 -6.42 6.22
CA GLU A 60 -6.31 -7.76 6.15
C GLU A 60 -7.78 -7.70 5.70
N PRO A 61 -8.32 -8.77 5.07
CA PRO A 61 -9.74 -8.82 4.72
C PRO A 61 -10.68 -8.63 5.93
N SER A 62 -10.24 -9.00 7.14
CA SER A 62 -10.93 -8.82 8.42
C SER A 62 -11.05 -7.36 8.87
N ASP A 63 -10.13 -6.48 8.44
CA ASP A 63 -10.14 -5.05 8.78
C ASP A 63 -11.21 -4.26 8.01
N TRP A 64 -11.76 -4.85 6.95
CA TRP A 64 -12.70 -4.21 6.04
C TRP A 64 -14.15 -4.53 6.39
N ASP A 65 -14.90 -3.49 6.76
CA ASP A 65 -16.35 -3.55 6.88
C ASP A 65 -17.01 -2.73 5.77
N PRO A 66 -17.67 -3.35 4.77
CA PRO A 66 -18.29 -2.63 3.65
C PRO A 66 -19.48 -1.75 4.04
N ALA A 67 -20.04 -1.90 5.25
CA ALA A 67 -21.11 -1.04 5.76
C ALA A 67 -20.57 0.24 6.42
N ARG A 68 -19.31 0.23 6.86
CA ARG A 68 -18.67 1.33 7.61
C ARG A 68 -17.61 2.04 6.77
N ASP A 69 -16.77 1.26 6.10
CA ASP A 69 -15.56 1.73 5.46
C ASP A 69 -15.83 2.20 4.03
N THR A 70 -15.03 3.17 3.58
CA THR A 70 -15.23 3.83 2.29
C THR A 70 -13.93 3.87 1.51
N SER A 71 -13.97 4.39 0.29
CA SER A 71 -12.75 4.72 -0.45
C SER A 71 -11.78 5.58 0.37
N ALA A 72 -12.27 6.45 1.27
CA ALA A 72 -11.40 7.28 2.10
C ALA A 72 -10.60 6.46 3.12
N THR A 73 -11.20 5.42 3.71
CA THR A 73 -10.50 4.47 4.59
C THR A 73 -9.37 3.78 3.82
N VAL A 74 -9.66 3.31 2.61
CA VAL A 74 -8.67 2.65 1.75
C VAL A 74 -7.56 3.61 1.32
N VAL A 75 -7.89 4.87 1.01
CA VAL A 75 -6.89 5.91 0.72
C VAL A 75 -5.98 6.16 1.93
N ALA A 76 -6.54 6.23 3.14
CA ALA A 76 -5.75 6.43 4.36
C ALA A 76 -4.78 5.25 4.60
N TRP A 77 -5.24 4.01 4.41
CA TRP A 77 -4.35 2.85 4.47
C TRP A 77 -3.25 2.91 3.40
N ALA A 78 -3.61 3.18 2.15
CA ALA A 78 -2.62 3.32 1.08
C ALA A 78 -1.58 4.40 1.40
N ALA A 79 -2.00 5.56 1.93
CA ALA A 79 -1.10 6.64 2.31
C ALA A 79 -0.12 6.22 3.41
N HIS A 80 -0.61 5.53 4.44
CA HIS A 80 0.22 4.99 5.52
C HIS A 80 1.32 4.06 4.98
N TRP A 81 0.97 3.11 4.11
CA TRP A 81 1.94 2.18 3.54
C TRP A 81 2.89 2.83 2.53
N HIS A 82 2.45 3.87 1.81
CA HIS A 82 3.33 4.68 0.97
C HIS A 82 4.37 5.45 1.80
N ALA A 83 3.97 5.98 2.96
CA ALA A 83 4.92 6.59 3.90
C ALA A 83 5.93 5.54 4.42
N CYS A 84 5.48 4.33 4.77
CA CYS A 84 6.36 3.23 5.18
C CYS A 84 7.35 2.83 4.07
N TYR A 85 6.87 2.75 2.82
CA TYR A 85 7.71 2.48 1.65
C TYR A 85 8.81 3.52 1.48
N VAL A 86 8.47 4.81 1.57
CA VAL A 86 9.45 5.91 1.47
C VAL A 86 10.50 5.77 2.57
N MET A 87 10.08 5.57 3.81
CA MET A 87 10.99 5.43 4.95
C MET A 87 11.92 4.24 4.77
N TRP A 88 11.41 3.09 4.33
CA TRP A 88 12.22 1.93 4.02
C TRP A 88 13.18 2.17 2.86
N PHE A 89 12.70 2.80 1.79
CA PHE A 89 13.50 3.09 0.61
C PHE A 89 14.72 3.95 0.96
N ILE A 90 14.51 4.99 1.78
CA ILE A 90 15.55 5.90 2.25
C ILE A 90 16.48 5.23 3.27
N SER A 91 15.92 4.61 4.31
CA SER A 91 16.69 4.27 5.52
C SER A 91 17.32 2.88 5.52
N GLY A 92 16.77 1.93 4.76
CA GLY A 92 17.11 0.52 4.99
C GLY A 92 15.99 -0.27 5.65
N ILE A 93 15.28 0.37 6.56
CA ILE A 93 14.55 -0.26 7.67
C ILE A 93 13.05 -0.09 7.44
N TRP A 94 12.30 -1.19 7.55
CA TRP A 94 10.84 -1.13 7.45
C TRP A 94 10.27 -0.64 8.79
N PRO A 95 9.49 0.46 8.81
CA PRO A 95 9.13 1.11 10.07
C PRO A 95 7.93 0.48 10.79
N SER A 96 7.14 -0.35 10.11
CA SER A 96 5.93 -0.94 10.67
C SER A 96 5.67 -2.32 10.05
N ASP A 97 5.93 -3.38 10.81
CA ASP A 97 5.26 -4.65 10.51
C ASP A 97 3.78 -4.39 10.86
N GLY A 98 2.84 -4.65 9.95
CA GLY A 98 1.41 -4.55 10.28
C GLY A 98 1.12 -5.38 11.54
N VAL A 99 0.02 -5.10 12.27
CA VAL A 99 -0.27 -5.78 13.54
C VAL A 99 -0.14 -7.30 13.35
N THR A 100 0.92 -7.88 13.89
CA THR A 100 0.99 -9.33 14.07
C THR A 100 0.09 -9.63 15.25
N GLU A 101 -1.02 -10.35 15.05
CA GLU A 101 -1.78 -10.93 16.17
C GLU A 101 -0.83 -11.77 17.03
N ASN A 102 -0.35 -11.18 18.13
CA ASN A 102 0.24 -11.81 19.31
C ASN A 102 0.49 -10.73 20.38
N GLU A 103 -0.59 -10.05 20.80
CA GLU A 103 -0.72 -9.46 22.14
C GLU A 103 -2.14 -9.70 22.67
#